data_AF-A0A519JSR4-F1
#
_entry.id   AF-A0A519JSR4-F1
#
_cell.length_a   1.000
_cell.length_b   1.000
_cell.length_c   1.000
_cell.angle_alpha   90.00
_cell.angle_beta   90.00
_cell.angle_gamma   90.00
#
_symmetry.space_group_name_H-M   'P 1'
#
loop_
_entity.id
_entity.type
_entity.pdbx_description
1 polymer ?
#
loop_
_entity_poly.entity_id
_entity_poly.type
_entity_poly.pdbx_seq_one_letter_code
_entity_poly.pdbx_strand_id
1 'polypeptide(L)'
;MRRKTIFAGLLVLSAFSLSFSQSKHWQNNERELHYKEDKGDFLLVNGKYRFNRALYGDNRASRVEAGDLPEFALYLPGMGGNLQFVIQKGNSIKKLIQADQIETRYRPGSMLYEIKDPILGNGTLKLTVLAQAKEEGLVLKMETVNVDSSTKIYAVYGG
;
A
#
# COMPACT_ATOMS: atom_id res chain seq x y z
N MET A 1 -47.19 -46.81 -26.49
CA MET A 1 -46.98 -45.36 -26.32
C MET A 1 -45.92 -45.13 -25.24
N ARG A 2 -44.69 -44.80 -25.66
CA ARG A 2 -43.45 -44.95 -24.89
C ARG A 2 -42.71 -43.60 -24.93
N ARG A 3 -43.13 -42.64 -24.10
CA ARG A 3 -42.55 -41.29 -24.04
C ARG A 3 -42.80 -40.64 -22.66
N LYS A 4 -42.23 -41.18 -21.57
CA LYS A 4 -42.20 -40.44 -20.27
C LYS A 4 -40.94 -40.67 -19.41
N THR A 5 -39.87 -41.27 -19.95
CA THR A 5 -38.66 -41.62 -19.15
C THR A 5 -37.35 -40.97 -19.61
N ILE A 6 -37.39 -39.95 -20.48
CA ILE A 6 -36.16 -39.32 -21.00
C ILE A 6 -35.86 -37.95 -20.35
N PHE A 7 -36.83 -37.30 -19.69
CA PHE A 7 -36.62 -35.95 -19.14
C PHE A 7 -36.01 -35.88 -17.74
N ALA A 8 -35.94 -36.99 -16.99
CA ALA A 8 -35.38 -36.98 -15.64
C ALA A 8 -33.84 -37.16 -15.59
N GLY A 9 -33.22 -37.68 -16.65
CA GLY A 9 -31.77 -37.94 -16.68
C GLY A 9 -30.92 -36.70 -16.99
N LEU A 10 -31.47 -35.71 -17.70
CA LEU A 10 -30.70 -34.55 -18.15
C LEU A 10 -30.54 -33.46 -17.08
N LEU A 11 -31.42 -33.45 -16.07
CA LEU A 11 -31.43 -32.44 -15.01
C LEU A 11 -30.51 -32.79 -13.83
N VAL A 12 -30.04 -34.05 -13.74
CA VAL A 12 -29.13 -34.50 -12.68
C VAL A 12 -27.66 -34.39 -13.12
N LEU A 13 -27.37 -34.38 -14.43
CA LEU A 13 -25.98 -34.23 -14.92
C LEU A 13 -25.43 -32.81 -14.83
N SER A 14 -26.28 -31.77 -14.73
CA SER A 14 -25.82 -30.38 -14.62
C SER A 14 -25.42 -29.97 -13.20
N ALA A 15 -25.87 -30.70 -12.18
CA ALA A 15 -25.61 -30.39 -10.77
C ALA A 15 -24.22 -30.82 -10.27
N PHE A 16 -23.46 -31.59 -11.06
CA PHE A 16 -22.11 -32.09 -10.71
C PHE A 16 -20.98 -31.39 -11.46
N SER A 17 -21.22 -30.18 -11.97
CA SER A 17 -20.12 -29.33 -12.40
C SER A 17 -19.39 -28.82 -11.16
N LEU A 18 -18.27 -29.45 -10.81
CA LEU A 18 -17.33 -28.90 -9.83
C LEU A 18 -16.83 -27.56 -10.36
N SER A 19 -17.47 -26.46 -9.94
CA SER A 19 -17.02 -25.11 -10.21
C SER A 19 -15.73 -24.85 -9.45
N PHE A 20 -14.59 -25.23 -10.03
CA PHE A 20 -13.28 -24.80 -9.53
C PHE A 20 -13.04 -23.35 -9.98
N SER A 21 -13.49 -22.39 -9.17
CA SER A 21 -13.22 -20.96 -9.35
C SER A 21 -11.93 -20.52 -8.63
N GLN A 22 -10.93 -21.39 -8.56
CA GLN A 22 -9.62 -21.03 -8.01
C GLN A 22 -8.53 -21.30 -9.04
N SER A 23 -7.79 -20.26 -9.41
CA SER A 23 -6.63 -20.40 -10.29
C SER A 23 -5.63 -21.37 -9.65
N LYS A 24 -5.26 -22.44 -10.36
CA LYS A 24 -4.30 -23.44 -9.85
C LYS A 24 -2.84 -22.94 -9.86
N HIS A 25 -2.62 -21.67 -10.20
CA HIS A 25 -1.28 -21.07 -10.34
C HIS A 25 -0.42 -21.21 -9.07
N TRP A 26 -1.01 -21.32 -7.89
CA TRP A 26 -0.30 -21.42 -6.62
C TRP A 26 0.04 -22.87 -6.19
N GLN A 27 -0.43 -23.90 -6.89
CA GLN A 27 -0.26 -25.29 -6.44
C GLN A 27 1.21 -25.77 -6.48
N ASN A 28 2.04 -25.15 -7.32
CA ASN A 28 3.46 -25.49 -7.50
C ASN A 28 4.40 -24.31 -7.23
N ASN A 29 3.89 -23.21 -6.64
CA ASN A 29 4.69 -22.02 -6.37
C ASN A 29 4.64 -21.72 -4.87
N GLU A 30 5.79 -21.73 -4.21
CA GLU A 30 5.90 -21.25 -2.84
C GLU A 30 5.52 -19.76 -2.81
N ARG A 31 4.63 -19.40 -1.88
CA ARG A 31 4.24 -18.00 -1.67
C ARG A 31 5.24 -17.36 -0.73
N GLU A 32 5.94 -16.35 -1.22
CA GLU A 32 6.71 -15.46 -0.35
C GLU A 32 5.76 -14.54 0.42
N LEU A 33 6.01 -14.39 1.72
CA LEU A 33 5.31 -13.40 2.52
C LEU A 33 5.78 -12.00 2.11
N HIS A 34 4.83 -11.19 1.63
CA HIS A 34 5.11 -9.81 1.25
C HIS A 34 5.52 -8.94 2.44
N TYR A 35 4.98 -9.21 3.64
CA TYR A 35 5.42 -8.58 4.89
C TYR A 35 5.87 -9.65 5.88
N LYS A 36 6.89 -9.33 6.66
CA LYS A 36 7.35 -10.14 7.79
C LYS A 36 6.86 -9.50 9.08
N GLU A 37 6.48 -10.31 10.06
CA GLU A 37 6.26 -9.79 11.42
C GLU A 37 7.62 -9.33 11.98
N ASP A 38 7.64 -8.15 12.59
CA ASP A 38 8.77 -7.64 13.36
C ASP A 38 8.26 -6.72 14.46
N LYS A 39 8.38 -7.17 15.72
CA LYS A 39 8.08 -6.38 16.92
C LYS A 39 6.62 -5.89 16.98
N GLY A 40 5.68 -6.73 16.54
CA GLY A 40 4.26 -6.41 16.50
C GLY A 40 3.82 -5.56 15.31
N ASP A 41 4.75 -5.18 14.43
CA ASP A 41 4.46 -4.50 13.17
C ASP A 41 4.64 -5.48 11.99
N PHE A 42 4.06 -5.14 10.84
CA PHE A 42 4.30 -5.83 9.57
C PHE A 42 5.33 -5.05 8.76
N LEU A 43 6.55 -5.57 8.73
CA LEU A 43 7.74 -4.99 8.12
C LEU A 43 7.92 -5.46 6.67
N LEU A 44 8.29 -4.53 5.81
CA LEU A 44 8.81 -4.78 4.46
C LEU A 44 9.95 -3.82 4.17
N VAL A 45 10.98 -4.30 3.45
CA VAL A 45 12.09 -3.47 2.98
C VAL A 45 12.11 -3.52 1.46
N ASN A 46 12.18 -2.36 0.82
CA ASN A 46 12.25 -2.18 -0.64
C ASN A 46 11.07 -2.82 -1.38
N GLY A 47 9.87 -2.61 -0.85
CA GLY A 47 8.63 -2.94 -1.55
C GLY A 47 8.39 -2.05 -2.78
N LYS A 48 7.35 -2.38 -3.55
CA LYS A 48 7.15 -1.84 -4.91
C LYS A 48 5.75 -1.30 -5.15
N TYR A 49 4.80 -1.70 -4.32
CA TYR A 49 3.40 -1.38 -4.54
C TYR A 49 3.04 -0.02 -3.95
N ARG A 50 2.35 0.77 -4.76
CA ARG A 50 1.68 2.00 -4.33
C ARG A 50 0.25 1.63 -3.96
N PHE A 51 -0.32 2.32 -2.97
CA PHE A 51 -1.76 2.25 -2.66
C PHE A 51 -2.27 0.82 -2.37
N ASN A 52 -1.45 -0.03 -1.74
CA ASN A 52 -1.83 -1.39 -1.33
C ASN A 52 -2.20 -1.49 0.17
N ARG A 53 -2.26 -0.36 0.89
CA ARG A 53 -2.59 -0.29 2.31
C ARG A 53 -3.52 0.88 2.61
N ALA A 54 -4.82 0.61 2.65
CA ALA A 54 -5.82 1.58 3.09
C ALA A 54 -5.76 1.82 4.61
N LEU A 55 -5.75 3.08 5.02
CA LEU A 55 -5.93 3.54 6.39
C LEU A 55 -7.30 4.21 6.52
N TYR A 56 -8.11 3.70 7.43
CA TYR A 56 -9.43 4.23 7.75
C TYR A 56 -9.37 4.97 9.09
N GLY A 57 -9.92 6.18 9.11
CA GLY A 57 -10.00 6.98 10.33
C GLY A 57 -11.23 6.65 11.16
N ASP A 58 -12.35 6.35 10.51
CA ASP A 58 -13.61 5.91 11.11
C ASP A 58 -14.43 5.07 10.11
N ASN A 59 -15.76 5.08 10.24
CA ASN A 59 -16.69 4.34 9.38
C ASN A 59 -17.13 5.08 8.10
N ARG A 60 -16.60 6.26 7.80
CA ARG A 60 -16.87 6.95 6.52
C ARG A 60 -16.20 6.24 5.35
N ALA A 61 -16.67 6.55 4.14
CA ALA A 61 -16.09 6.02 2.90
C ALA A 61 -14.67 6.58 2.63
N SER A 62 -14.31 7.69 3.28
CA SER A 62 -13.00 8.33 3.14
C SER A 62 -11.88 7.47 3.70
N ARG A 63 -10.74 7.45 3.02
CA ARG A 63 -9.54 6.74 3.47
C ARG A 63 -8.28 7.33 2.87
N VAL A 64 -7.16 7.07 3.53
CA VAL A 64 -5.82 7.33 2.98
C VAL A 64 -5.31 6.02 2.41
N GLU A 65 -5.04 5.98 1.11
CA GLU A 65 -4.33 4.87 0.49
C GLU A 65 -2.83 5.11 0.62
N ALA A 66 -2.18 4.29 1.45
CA ALA A 66 -0.73 4.21 1.58
C ALA A 66 -0.22 2.95 0.88
N GLY A 67 1.07 2.69 0.94
CA GLY A 67 1.60 1.42 0.47
C GLY A 67 3.03 1.16 0.84
N ASP A 68 3.68 0.26 0.11
CA ASP A 68 5.10 -0.04 0.30
C ASP A 68 5.98 1.19 0.11
N LEU A 69 5.55 2.11 -0.77
CA LEU A 69 6.25 3.33 -1.12
C LEU A 69 5.61 4.56 -0.41
N PRO A 70 6.40 5.59 -0.04
CA PRO A 70 5.95 6.77 0.69
C PRO A 70 5.21 7.76 -0.23
N GLU A 71 4.07 7.34 -0.75
CA GLU A 71 3.13 8.13 -1.52
C GLU A 71 1.70 7.80 -1.09
N PHE A 72 0.87 8.83 -0.95
CA PHE A 72 -0.42 8.71 -0.28
C PHE A 72 -1.53 9.26 -1.18
N ALA A 73 -2.53 8.45 -1.52
CA ALA A 73 -3.72 8.94 -2.20
C ALA A 73 -4.83 9.21 -1.18
N LEU A 74 -5.52 10.34 -1.34
CA LEU A 74 -6.70 10.66 -0.55
C LEU A 74 -7.93 10.24 -1.34
N TYR A 75 -8.73 9.35 -0.75
CA TYR A 75 -10.05 9.03 -1.24
C TYR A 75 -11.08 9.75 -0.35
N LEU A 76 -11.76 10.76 -0.89
CA LEU A 76 -12.70 11.65 -0.21
C LEU A 76 -14.03 11.64 -0.98
N PRO A 77 -14.93 10.72 -0.60
CA PRO A 77 -15.78 9.83 -1.43
C PRO A 77 -15.40 9.49 -2.90
N GLY A 78 -14.46 10.19 -3.52
CA GLY A 78 -13.83 9.89 -4.80
C GLY A 78 -12.34 10.18 -4.74
N MET A 79 -11.62 10.14 -5.87
CA MET A 79 -10.21 10.51 -5.88
C MET A 79 -10.05 12.00 -5.53
N GLY A 80 -9.41 12.28 -4.39
CA GLY A 80 -9.07 13.62 -3.94
C GLY A 80 -7.68 14.08 -4.38
N GLY A 81 -6.88 13.18 -4.95
CA GLY A 81 -5.51 13.44 -5.41
C GLY A 81 -4.45 12.74 -4.55
N ASN A 82 -3.19 12.86 -4.97
CA ASN A 82 -2.07 12.15 -4.36
C ASN A 82 -1.07 13.13 -3.74
N LEU A 83 -0.63 12.84 -2.52
CA LEU A 83 0.49 13.48 -1.86
C LEU A 83 1.79 12.71 -2.17
N GLN A 84 2.69 13.38 -2.86
CA GLN A 84 4.01 12.92 -3.26
C GLN A 84 5.10 13.76 -2.62
N PHE A 85 6.29 13.17 -2.48
CA PHE A 85 7.47 13.86 -1.98
C PHE A 85 8.63 13.81 -2.96
N VAL A 86 9.39 14.89 -3.02
CA VAL A 86 10.63 15.01 -3.79
C VAL A 86 11.73 15.52 -2.86
N ILE A 87 12.89 14.88 -2.89
CA ILE A 87 14.07 15.27 -2.12
C ILE A 87 15.11 15.89 -3.04
N GLN A 88 15.72 16.98 -2.60
CA GLN A 88 16.76 17.69 -3.35
C GLN A 88 17.93 18.08 -2.44
N LYS A 89 19.16 17.87 -2.91
CA LYS A 89 20.39 18.39 -2.30
C LYS A 89 21.31 18.92 -3.41
N GLY A 90 21.60 20.21 -3.38
CA GLY A 90 22.29 20.88 -4.49
C GLY A 90 21.54 20.69 -5.82
N ASN A 91 22.23 20.12 -6.82
CA ASN A 91 21.66 19.82 -8.14
C ASN A 91 21.04 18.42 -8.25
N SER A 92 21.18 17.58 -7.22
CA SER A 92 20.58 16.25 -7.20
C SER A 92 19.13 16.35 -6.74
N ILE A 93 18.22 15.71 -7.48
CA ILE A 93 16.78 15.65 -7.19
C ILE A 93 16.27 14.23 -7.40
N LYS A 94 15.42 13.73 -6.50
CA LYS A 94 14.88 12.36 -6.57
C LYS A 94 13.46 12.33 -6.01
N LYS A 95 12.54 11.59 -6.64
CA LYS A 95 11.23 11.31 -6.02
C LYS A 95 11.45 10.39 -4.83
N LEU A 96 10.76 10.63 -3.71
CA LEU A 96 10.99 9.87 -2.49
C LEU A 96 10.65 8.38 -2.66
N ILE A 97 9.69 8.04 -3.53
CA ILE A 97 9.36 6.65 -3.89
C ILE A 97 10.48 5.91 -4.65
N GLN A 98 11.52 6.62 -5.10
CA GLN A 98 12.68 6.07 -5.80
C GLN A 98 13.92 6.00 -4.88
N ALA A 99 13.75 6.20 -3.57
CA ALA A 99 14.86 6.10 -2.62
C ALA A 99 15.46 4.69 -2.61
N ASP A 100 16.77 4.61 -2.43
CA ASP A 100 17.52 3.35 -2.52
C ASP A 100 17.14 2.34 -1.43
N GLN A 101 16.76 2.82 -0.24
CA GLN A 101 16.25 1.98 0.83
C GLN A 101 15.00 2.59 1.45
N ILE A 102 13.89 1.85 1.37
CA ILE A 102 12.62 2.18 2.02
C ILE A 102 12.23 1.00 2.90
N GLU A 103 12.33 1.20 4.20
CA GLU A 103 11.72 0.31 5.18
C GLU A 103 10.32 0.82 5.49
N THR A 104 9.31 -0.05 5.33
CA THR A 104 7.90 0.25 5.53
C THR A 104 7.32 -0.67 6.58
N ARG A 105 6.61 -0.11 7.54
CA ARG A 105 5.94 -0.85 8.62
C ARG A 105 4.47 -0.48 8.66
N TYR A 106 3.62 -1.49 8.57
CA TYR A 106 2.23 -1.35 8.96
C TYR A 106 2.10 -1.71 10.45
N ARG A 107 1.70 -0.71 11.23
CA ARG A 107 1.27 -0.86 12.62
C ARG A 107 -0.24 -0.65 12.65
N PRO A 108 -1.04 -1.37 13.46
CA PRO A 108 -2.49 -1.21 13.46
C PRO A 108 -2.95 0.26 13.42
N GLY A 109 -3.57 0.65 12.30
CA GLY A 109 -4.06 2.02 12.05
C GLY A 109 -3.04 3.06 11.57
N SER A 110 -1.78 2.69 11.29
CA SER A 110 -0.72 3.62 10.89
C SER A 110 0.30 3.01 9.93
N MET A 111 0.87 3.85 9.05
CA MET A 111 2.00 3.48 8.22
C MET A 111 3.24 4.27 8.63
N LEU A 112 4.34 3.57 8.82
CA LEU A 112 5.63 4.13 9.19
C LEU A 112 6.64 3.83 8.09
N TYR A 113 7.49 4.81 7.78
CA TYR A 113 8.55 4.68 6.80
C TYR A 113 9.87 5.12 7.42
N GLU A 114 10.93 4.34 7.22
CA GLU A 114 12.31 4.77 7.43
C GLU A 114 13.04 4.73 6.07
N ILE A 115 13.53 5.89 5.65
CA ILE A 115 14.03 6.09 4.29
C ILE A 115 15.48 6.54 4.36
N LYS A 116 16.34 5.82 3.62
CA LYS A 116 17.75 6.12 3.45
C LYS A 116 18.06 6.20 1.97
N ASP A 117 18.87 7.17 1.60
CA ASP A 117 19.26 7.41 0.22
C ASP A 117 20.59 8.17 0.18
N PRO A 118 21.46 7.93 -0.81
CA PRO A 118 22.70 8.70 -0.96
C PRO A 118 22.51 10.22 -0.96
N ILE A 119 21.38 10.74 -1.46
CA ILE A 119 21.08 12.18 -1.43
C ILE A 119 20.91 12.74 0.00
N LEU A 120 20.55 11.88 0.97
CA LEU A 120 20.45 12.21 2.39
C LEU A 120 21.79 12.06 3.13
N GLY A 121 22.84 11.55 2.47
CA GLY A 121 24.12 11.21 3.09
C GLY A 121 23.96 10.12 4.16
N ASN A 122 24.44 10.38 5.37
CA ASN A 122 24.25 9.49 6.53
C ASN A 122 22.93 9.75 7.28
N GLY A 123 22.08 10.63 6.74
CA GLY A 123 20.81 11.00 7.33
C GLY A 123 19.69 10.01 7.01
N THR A 124 18.65 10.06 7.83
CA THR A 124 17.45 9.24 7.68
C THR A 124 16.22 10.12 7.71
N LEU A 125 15.29 9.89 6.79
CA LEU A 125 13.95 10.49 6.81
C LEU A 125 12.95 9.47 7.37
N LYS A 126 12.11 9.90 8.31
CA LYS A 126 11.06 9.08 8.91
C LYS A 126 9.70 9.70 8.64
N LEU A 127 8.74 8.89 8.22
CA LEU A 127 7.35 9.30 8.04
C LEU A 127 6.44 8.47 8.93
N THR A 128 5.43 9.10 9.52
CA THR A 128 4.30 8.43 10.18
C THR A 128 3.01 8.98 9.62
N VAL A 129 2.10 8.09 9.25
CA VAL A 129 0.91 8.40 8.45
C VAL A 129 -0.31 7.82 9.13
N LEU A 130 -1.32 8.65 9.33
CA LEU A 130 -2.61 8.30 9.93
C LEU A 130 -3.75 8.89 9.09
N ALA A 131 -4.85 8.15 8.95
CA ALA A 131 -6.10 8.77 8.53
C ALA A 131 -6.72 9.55 9.69
N GLN A 132 -7.32 10.71 9.41
CA GLN A 132 -8.03 11.49 10.42
C GLN A 132 -9.32 10.79 10.82
N ALA A 133 -9.58 10.70 12.13
CA ALA A 133 -10.80 10.06 12.64
C ALA A 133 -12.03 10.97 12.53
N LYS A 134 -11.87 12.27 12.87
CA LYS A 134 -13.00 13.22 12.93
C LYS A 134 -13.35 13.82 11.57
N GLU A 135 -12.35 13.98 10.71
CA GLU A 135 -12.45 14.62 9.40
C GLU A 135 -11.97 13.65 8.31
N GLU A 136 -12.32 13.92 7.05
CA GLU A 136 -11.80 13.18 5.91
C GLU A 136 -10.42 13.73 5.53
N GLY A 137 -9.35 13.00 5.85
CA GLY A 137 -8.01 13.49 5.56
C GLY A 137 -6.86 12.65 6.10
N LEU A 138 -5.66 13.19 5.91
CA LEU A 138 -4.38 12.62 6.33
C LEU A 138 -3.76 13.46 7.45
N VAL A 139 -3.13 12.82 8.43
CA VAL A 139 -2.10 13.42 9.28
C VAL A 139 -0.78 12.74 8.95
N LEU A 140 0.23 13.56 8.64
CA LEU A 140 1.58 13.09 8.35
C LEU A 140 2.57 13.78 9.26
N LYS A 141 3.38 13.00 9.95
CA LYS A 141 4.57 13.47 10.67
C LYS A 141 5.81 13.11 9.87
N MET A 142 6.65 14.10 9.62
CA MET A 142 7.96 13.94 8.97
C MET A 142 9.05 14.31 9.95
N GLU A 143 10.00 13.41 10.16
CA GLU A 143 11.13 13.58 11.07
C GLU A 143 12.43 13.30 10.34
N THR A 144 13.47 14.07 10.64
CA THR A 144 14.81 13.90 10.08
C THR A 144 15.80 13.57 11.17
N VAL A 145 16.67 12.59 10.92
CA VAL A 145 17.79 12.26 11.81
C VAL A 145 19.08 12.45 11.02
N ASN A 146 19.95 13.37 11.47
CA ASN A 146 21.25 13.66 10.84
C ASN A 146 21.17 14.01 9.33
N VAL A 147 20.05 14.58 8.89
CA VAL A 147 19.91 15.09 7.52
C VAL A 147 20.54 16.47 7.45
N ASP A 148 21.30 16.72 6.39
CA ASP A 148 21.93 18.00 6.10
C ASP A 148 20.88 19.12 5.99
N SER A 149 21.13 20.27 6.63
CA SER A 149 20.19 21.40 6.65
C SER A 149 19.98 22.07 5.28
N SER A 150 20.87 21.82 4.31
CA SER A 150 20.70 22.26 2.93
C SER A 150 19.77 21.36 2.11
N THR A 151 19.41 20.17 2.62
CA THR A 151 18.48 19.27 1.95
C THR A 151 17.07 19.86 1.98
N LYS A 152 16.43 19.90 0.81
CA LYS A 152 15.05 20.37 0.65
C LYS A 152 14.12 19.19 0.41
N ILE A 153 12.94 19.27 0.98
CA ILE A 153 11.84 18.33 0.74
C ILE A 153 10.67 19.12 0.18
N TYR A 154 10.16 18.69 -0.96
CA TYR A 154 8.97 19.26 -1.59
C TYR A 154 7.81 18.30 -1.41
N ALA A 155 6.68 18.82 -0.95
CA ALA A 155 5.40 18.14 -1.01
C ALA A 155 4.67 18.58 -2.28
N VAL A 156 4.22 17.61 -3.08
CA VAL A 156 3.45 17.83 -4.30
C VAL A 156 2.11 17.15 -4.12
N TYR A 157 1.02 17.90 -4.29
CA TYR A 157 -0.34 17.38 -4.15
C TYR A 157 -1.16 17.69 -5.41
N GLY A 158 -1.88 16.68 -5.89
CA GLY A 158 -2.77 16.77 -7.05
C GLY A 158 -2.91 15.43 -7.77
N GLY A 159 -3.66 15.43 -8.86
CA GLY A 159 -3.96 14.23 -9.67
C GLY A 159 -5.44 14.05 -9.91
#